data_AF-A0A6P0YNH4-F1
#
_entry.id   AF-A0A6P0YNH4-F1
#
_cell.length_a   1.000
_cell.length_b   1.000
_cell.length_c   1.000
_cell.angle_alpha   90.00
_cell.angle_beta   90.00
_cell.angle_gamma   90.00
#
_symmetry.space_group_name_H-M   'P 1'
#
loop_
_entity.id
_entity.type
_entity.pdbx_description
1 polymer ?
#
loop_
_entity_poly.entity_id
_entity_poly.type
_entity_poly.pdbx_seq_one_letter_code
_entity_poly.pdbx_strand_id
1 'polypeptide(L)'
;MKRLFVHSVILLTFVGWPLRSLAHGVVIEATPVDAFQIQALYESGEPMAQAQITVYAPDNPDVPWLQAIANDDGYFLFTPDPSLPGDWDVQIRQAGHGEFLRIAVNHDGRSQQTEPSSQPFGHALGTPVQKWITIAAVVWGFIGTALFFSQRGAFSQRDALSQQPSFPQDQIPPQMKRHETETTMHSPDSTLNK
;
A
#
# COMPACT_ATOMS: atom_id res chain seq x y z
N MET A 1 -60.11 74.93 -20.05
CA MET A 1 -60.33 73.75 -19.19
C MET A 1 -60.48 72.44 -19.96
N LYS A 2 -61.33 72.34 -21.00
CA LYS A 2 -61.52 71.09 -21.78
C LYS A 2 -60.25 70.53 -22.47
N ARG A 3 -59.36 71.40 -22.96
CA ARG A 3 -58.10 70.99 -23.63
C ARG A 3 -57.06 70.40 -22.66
N LEU A 4 -57.01 70.90 -21.42
CA LEU A 4 -56.13 70.37 -20.38
C LEU A 4 -56.59 68.99 -19.90
N PHE A 5 -57.91 68.78 -19.78
CA PHE A 5 -58.48 67.47 -19.43
C PHE A 5 -58.20 66.41 -20.49
N VAL A 6 -58.31 66.76 -21.78
CA VAL A 6 -57.98 65.85 -22.89
C VAL A 6 -56.50 65.48 -22.90
N HIS A 7 -55.60 66.41 -22.60
CA HIS A 7 -54.16 66.10 -22.51
C HIS A 7 -53.85 65.21 -21.31
N SER A 8 -54.50 65.40 -20.16
CA SER A 8 -54.36 64.51 -19.00
C SER A 8 -54.86 63.10 -19.28
N VAL A 9 -55.99 62.94 -19.99
CA VAL A 9 -56.53 61.62 -20.36
C VAL A 9 -55.60 60.92 -21.35
N ILE A 10 -55.09 61.63 -22.36
CA ILE A 10 -54.15 61.06 -23.34
C ILE A 10 -52.82 60.64 -22.69
N LEU A 11 -52.26 61.48 -21.80
CA LEU A 11 -51.03 61.16 -21.08
C LEU A 11 -51.20 59.94 -20.17
N LEU A 12 -52.35 59.83 -19.48
CA LEU A 12 -52.65 58.72 -18.59
C LEU A 12 -52.81 57.39 -19.35
N THR A 13 -53.34 57.41 -20.57
CA THR A 13 -53.47 56.21 -21.40
C THR A 13 -52.13 55.67 -21.93
N PHE A 14 -51.08 56.50 -22.02
CA PHE A 14 -49.77 56.06 -22.52
C PHE A 14 -48.91 55.33 -21.46
N VAL A 15 -49.18 55.53 -20.18
CA VAL A 15 -48.39 54.95 -19.06
C VAL A 15 -48.83 53.51 -18.72
N GLY A 16 -49.97 53.06 -19.24
CA GLY A 16 -50.60 51.79 -18.87
C GLY A 16 -50.20 50.56 -19.70
N TRP A 17 -49.35 50.67 -20.72
CA TRP A 17 -48.97 49.50 -21.51
C TRP A 17 -47.94 48.64 -20.75
N PRO A 18 -48.29 47.39 -20.38
CA PRO A 18 -47.31 46.49 -19.78
C PRO A 18 -46.27 46.16 -20.84
N LEU A 19 -45.06 46.68 -20.67
CA LEU A 19 -43.90 46.21 -21.40
C LEU A 19 -43.73 44.72 -21.07
N ARG A 20 -43.80 43.86 -22.09
CA ARG A 20 -43.51 42.43 -21.91
C ARG A 20 -42.05 42.32 -21.45
N SER A 21 -41.83 42.06 -20.18
CA SER A 21 -40.50 41.75 -19.69
C SER A 21 -40.13 40.37 -20.22
N LEU A 22 -39.04 40.30 -21.00
CA LEU A 22 -38.41 39.03 -21.38
C LEU A 22 -37.62 38.52 -20.18
N ALA A 23 -38.34 38.02 -19.17
CA ALA A 23 -37.73 37.20 -18.15
C ALA A 23 -37.20 35.94 -18.86
N HIS A 24 -35.89 35.74 -18.86
CA HIS A 24 -35.28 34.54 -19.41
C HIS A 24 -35.60 33.39 -18.45
N GLY A 25 -36.38 32.41 -18.93
CA GLY A 25 -36.59 31.17 -18.20
C GLY A 25 -35.31 30.34 -18.22
N VAL A 26 -35.00 29.69 -17.11
CA VAL A 26 -33.93 28.67 -17.03
C VAL A 26 -34.60 27.30 -17.09
N VAL A 27 -34.17 26.45 -18.03
CA VAL A 27 -34.52 25.02 -18.05
C VAL A 27 -33.39 24.27 -17.35
N ILE A 28 -33.74 23.48 -16.34
CA ILE A 28 -32.78 22.65 -15.59
C ILE A 28 -33.16 21.20 -15.83
N GLU A 29 -32.22 20.41 -16.35
CA GLU A 29 -32.34 18.96 -16.47
C GLU A 29 -31.37 18.31 -15.49
N ALA A 30 -31.85 17.30 -14.76
CA ALA A 30 -31.04 16.53 -13.82
C ALA A 30 -31.23 15.05 -14.13
N THR A 31 -30.11 14.34 -14.30
CA THR A 31 -30.09 12.90 -14.52
C THR A 31 -29.35 12.24 -13.35
N PRO A 32 -29.95 11.25 -12.67
CA PRO A 32 -29.26 10.52 -11.61
C PRO A 32 -28.09 9.74 -12.22
N VAL A 33 -26.94 9.77 -11.54
CA VAL A 33 -25.74 8.99 -11.88
C VAL A 33 -25.28 8.24 -10.63
N ASP A 34 -24.70 7.05 -10.85
CA ASP A 34 -24.05 6.32 -9.78
C ASP A 34 -22.68 6.97 -9.49
N ALA A 35 -22.36 7.14 -8.20
CA ALA A 35 -21.13 7.80 -7.77
C ALA A 35 -20.61 7.15 -6.49
N PHE A 36 -19.28 7.11 -6.35
CA PHE A 36 -18.60 6.67 -5.14
C PHE A 36 -18.25 7.86 -4.28
N GLN A 37 -18.81 7.89 -3.07
CA GLN A 37 -18.37 8.78 -2.01
C GLN A 37 -17.36 8.02 -1.15
N ILE A 38 -16.18 8.64 -0.97
CA ILE A 38 -15.10 8.11 -0.16
C ILE A 38 -14.84 9.11 0.96
N GLN A 39 -14.68 8.61 2.19
CA GLN A 39 -14.23 9.40 3.32
C GLN A 39 -12.82 8.97 3.71
N ALA A 40 -11.89 9.92 3.70
CA ALA A 40 -10.53 9.73 4.15
C ALA A 40 -10.42 10.14 5.64
N LEU A 41 -10.08 9.18 6.48
CA LEU A 41 -9.88 9.38 7.91
C LEU A 41 -8.48 8.87 8.30
N TYR A 42 -7.86 9.53 9.27
CA TYR A 42 -6.73 8.96 9.99
C TYR A 42 -7.18 7.77 10.85
N GLU A 43 -6.24 6.94 11.31
CA GLU A 43 -6.54 5.87 12.27
C GLU A 43 -7.15 6.39 13.58
N SER A 44 -6.89 7.66 13.93
CA SER A 44 -7.52 8.36 15.05
C SER A 44 -9.03 8.62 14.85
N GLY A 45 -9.54 8.45 13.62
CA GLY A 45 -10.87 8.83 13.20
C GLY A 45 -11.00 10.30 12.77
N GLU A 46 -9.92 11.09 12.85
CA GLU A 46 -9.93 12.48 12.41
C GLU A 46 -9.97 12.57 10.87
N PRO A 47 -10.72 13.53 10.30
CA PRO A 47 -10.75 13.73 8.87
C PRO A 47 -9.40 14.09 8.26
N MET A 48 -9.09 13.48 7.12
CA MET A 48 -7.96 13.89 6.28
C MET A 48 -8.37 15.07 5.38
N ALA A 49 -8.59 16.24 6.01
CA ALA A 49 -9.02 17.46 5.34
C ALA A 49 -8.05 17.87 4.22
N GLN A 50 -8.54 18.20 3.01
CA GLN A 50 -7.67 18.61 1.89
C GLN A 50 -6.64 17.53 1.46
N ALA A 51 -6.91 16.25 1.73
CA ALA A 51 -6.10 15.16 1.22
C ALA A 51 -6.06 15.14 -0.32
N GLN A 52 -4.90 14.81 -0.87
CA GLN A 52 -4.71 14.63 -2.32
C GLN A 52 -5.26 13.27 -2.73
N ILE A 53 -6.16 13.27 -3.70
CA ILE A 53 -6.80 12.08 -4.24
C ILE A 53 -6.36 11.88 -5.69
N THR A 54 -5.96 10.67 -6.04
CA THR A 54 -5.69 10.28 -7.43
C THR A 54 -6.42 8.98 -7.75
N VAL A 55 -7.26 9.01 -8.78
CA VAL A 55 -8.03 7.87 -9.26
C VAL A 55 -7.40 7.35 -10.54
N TYR A 56 -7.25 6.03 -10.65
CA TYR A 56 -6.74 5.32 -11.82
C TYR A 56 -7.81 4.40 -12.37
N ALA A 57 -7.99 4.43 -13.69
CA ALA A 57 -8.98 3.62 -14.39
C ALA A 57 -8.44 2.20 -14.67
N PRO A 58 -9.32 1.20 -14.82
CA PRO A 58 -8.91 -0.21 -15.01
C PRO A 58 -8.09 -0.47 -16.27
N ASP A 59 -8.29 0.33 -17.33
CA ASP A 59 -7.65 0.16 -18.63
C ASP A 59 -6.21 0.69 -18.67
N ASN A 60 -5.88 1.67 -17.84
CA ASN A 60 -4.55 2.26 -17.73
C ASN A 60 -4.22 2.68 -16.29
N PRO A 61 -3.83 1.72 -15.41
CA PRO A 61 -3.60 1.99 -14.00
C PRO A 61 -2.32 2.79 -13.70
N ASP A 62 -1.45 3.00 -14.69
CA ASP A 62 -0.19 3.75 -14.53
C ASP A 62 -0.37 5.27 -14.73
N VAL A 63 -1.50 5.70 -15.29
CA VAL A 63 -1.78 7.10 -15.60
C VAL A 63 -2.99 7.58 -14.80
N PRO A 64 -2.86 8.69 -14.05
CA PRO A 64 -4.01 9.29 -13.36
C PRO A 64 -5.17 9.56 -14.30
N TRP A 65 -6.33 9.00 -14.01
CA TRP A 65 -7.58 9.30 -14.71
C TRP A 65 -8.22 10.57 -14.15
N LEU A 66 -8.21 10.72 -12.82
CA LEU A 66 -8.72 11.91 -12.13
C LEU A 66 -7.80 12.26 -10.96
N GLN A 67 -7.56 13.57 -10.78
CA GLN A 67 -6.89 14.13 -9.60
C GLN A 67 -7.84 15.10 -8.92
N ALA A 68 -7.93 15.02 -7.59
CA ALA A 68 -8.83 15.82 -6.81
C ALA A 68 -8.29 16.08 -5.40
N ILE A 69 -8.99 16.96 -4.66
CA ILE A 69 -8.70 17.28 -3.27
C ILE A 69 -9.96 16.98 -2.46
N ALA A 70 -9.80 16.25 -1.34
CA ALA A 70 -10.90 16.00 -0.41
C ALA A 70 -11.35 17.31 0.26
N ASN A 71 -12.62 17.39 0.66
CA ASN A 71 -13.12 18.54 1.40
C ASN A 71 -12.59 18.54 2.86
N ASP A 72 -13.04 19.52 3.65
CA ASP A 72 -12.58 19.70 5.04
C ASP A 72 -12.99 18.56 5.98
N ASP A 73 -14.05 17.82 5.62
CA ASP A 73 -14.53 16.64 6.34
C ASP A 73 -13.91 15.33 5.79
N GLY A 74 -12.91 15.44 4.91
CA GLY A 74 -12.20 14.31 4.32
C GLY A 74 -12.98 13.58 3.22
N TYR A 75 -14.09 14.12 2.74
CA TYR A 75 -14.89 13.50 1.69
C TYR A 75 -14.40 13.85 0.28
N PHE A 76 -14.54 12.87 -0.60
CA PHE A 76 -14.36 12.99 -2.04
C PHE A 76 -15.44 12.19 -2.77
N LEU A 77 -15.84 12.65 -3.96
CA LEU A 77 -16.84 11.99 -4.80
C LEU A 77 -16.30 11.84 -6.22
N PHE A 78 -16.48 10.67 -6.83
CA PHE A 78 -16.30 10.51 -8.27
C PHE A 78 -17.32 9.54 -8.86
N THR A 79 -17.61 9.73 -10.14
CA THR A 79 -18.43 8.81 -10.94
C THR A 79 -17.49 8.09 -11.91
N PRO A 80 -17.38 6.75 -11.83
CA PRO A 80 -16.59 5.99 -12.80
C PRO A 80 -17.23 6.10 -14.19
N ASP A 81 -16.42 5.96 -15.24
CA ASP A 81 -16.95 5.80 -16.59
C ASP A 81 -17.60 4.41 -16.72
N PRO A 82 -18.92 4.30 -17.00
CA PRO A 82 -19.60 3.01 -17.09
C PRO A 82 -19.12 2.16 -18.28
N SER A 83 -18.42 2.75 -19.26
CA SER A 83 -17.78 2.00 -20.35
C SER A 83 -16.47 1.30 -19.93
N LEU A 84 -15.95 1.61 -18.73
CA LEU A 84 -14.72 1.06 -18.16
C LEU A 84 -15.01 0.23 -16.89
N PRO A 85 -15.65 -0.94 -17.01
CA PRO A 85 -15.80 -1.87 -15.90
C PRO A 85 -14.44 -2.47 -15.50
N GLY A 86 -14.29 -2.83 -14.24
CA GLY A 86 -13.07 -3.41 -13.70
C GLY A 86 -12.66 -2.80 -12.36
N ASP A 87 -11.40 -3.01 -12.00
CA ASP A 87 -10.83 -2.53 -10.75
C ASP A 87 -10.33 -1.09 -10.88
N TRP A 88 -10.98 -0.18 -10.18
CA TRP A 88 -10.56 1.21 -10.05
C TRP A 88 -9.69 1.38 -8.81
N ASP A 89 -8.55 2.05 -8.95
CA ASP A 89 -7.67 2.35 -7.82
C ASP A 89 -7.79 3.81 -7.42
N VAL A 90 -7.92 4.04 -6.12
CA VAL A 90 -7.97 5.37 -5.52
C VAL A 90 -6.83 5.49 -4.52
N GLN A 91 -5.87 6.35 -4.84
CA GLN A 91 -4.79 6.74 -3.94
C GLN A 91 -5.19 7.99 -3.16
N ILE A 92 -5.01 7.96 -1.85
CA ILE A 92 -5.28 9.07 -0.94
C ILE A 92 -3.98 9.41 -0.21
N ARG A 93 -3.57 10.69 -0.21
CA ARG A 93 -2.32 11.12 0.43
C ARG A 93 -2.46 12.45 1.15
N GLN A 94 -1.90 12.54 2.35
CA GLN A 94 -1.74 13.79 3.08
C GLN A 94 -0.52 13.73 4.01
N ALA A 95 0.36 14.73 3.93
CA ALA A 95 1.49 14.91 4.86
C ALA A 95 2.37 13.65 5.06
N GLY A 96 2.55 12.83 4.03
CA GLY A 96 3.33 11.59 4.10
C GLY A 96 2.55 10.35 4.54
N HIS A 97 1.32 10.51 5.02
CA HIS A 97 0.36 9.43 5.20
C HIS A 97 -0.42 9.19 3.92
N GLY A 98 -0.78 7.95 3.64
CA GLY A 98 -1.63 7.62 2.51
C GLY A 98 -2.02 6.16 2.43
N GLU A 99 -3.12 5.91 1.74
CA GLU A 99 -3.75 4.60 1.57
C GLU A 99 -4.11 4.42 0.10
N PHE A 100 -4.27 3.17 -0.31
CA PHE A 100 -4.91 2.81 -1.57
C PHE A 100 -6.22 2.07 -1.31
N LEU A 101 -7.22 2.39 -2.11
CA LEU A 101 -8.51 1.74 -2.12
C LEU A 101 -8.77 1.18 -3.51
N ARG A 102 -9.13 -0.11 -3.60
CA ARG A 102 -9.57 -0.73 -4.85
C ARG A 102 -11.07 -0.92 -4.87
N ILE A 103 -11.72 -0.48 -5.94
CA ILE A 103 -13.17 -0.51 -6.11
C ILE A 103 -13.48 -1.33 -7.37
N ALA A 104 -14.08 -2.50 -7.21
CA ALA A 104 -14.51 -3.34 -8.32
C ALA A 104 -15.84 -2.83 -8.89
N VAL A 105 -15.84 -2.31 -10.11
CA VAL A 105 -17.02 -1.75 -10.80
C VAL A 105 -17.49 -2.72 -11.87
N ASN A 106 -18.76 -3.13 -11.82
CA ASN A 106 -19.37 -3.99 -12.83
C ASN A 106 -19.87 -3.20 -14.05
N HIS A 107 -20.31 -3.91 -15.10
CA HIS A 107 -20.87 -3.32 -16.32
C HIS A 107 -22.12 -2.43 -16.12
N ASP A 108 -22.78 -2.53 -14.97
CA ASP A 108 -23.91 -1.67 -14.60
C ASP A 108 -23.49 -0.46 -13.73
N GLY A 109 -22.18 -0.21 -13.60
CA GLY A 109 -21.63 0.90 -12.79
C GLY A 109 -21.67 0.65 -11.28
N ARG A 110 -22.16 -0.51 -10.83
CA ARG A 110 -22.29 -0.84 -9.40
C ARG A 110 -21.06 -1.55 -8.85
N SER A 111 -20.70 -1.22 -7.62
CA SER A 111 -19.61 -1.89 -6.92
C SER A 111 -20.00 -3.25 -6.34
N GLN A 112 -19.08 -4.21 -6.42
CA GLN A 112 -19.00 -5.27 -5.40
C GLN A 112 -18.11 -4.78 -4.25
N GLN A 113 -18.48 -5.19 -3.04
CA GLN A 113 -17.86 -4.88 -1.74
C GLN A 113 -16.49 -4.19 -1.79
N THR A 114 -16.44 -2.95 -1.30
CA THR A 114 -15.23 -2.15 -1.17
C THR A 114 -14.37 -2.71 -0.06
N GLU A 115 -13.23 -3.30 -0.41
CA GLU A 115 -12.24 -3.75 0.56
C GLU A 115 -11.15 -2.69 0.68
N PRO A 116 -10.91 -2.10 1.88
CA PRO A 116 -9.74 -1.28 2.09
C PRO A 116 -8.50 -2.16 1.87
N SER A 117 -7.75 -1.88 0.82
CA SER A 117 -6.50 -2.59 0.56
C SER A 117 -5.43 -2.08 1.51
N SER A 118 -5.35 -2.68 2.70
CA SER A 118 -4.19 -2.60 3.57
C SER A 118 -3.02 -3.41 2.97
N GLN A 119 -2.64 -3.07 1.74
CA GLN A 119 -1.50 -3.64 1.03
C GLN A 119 -0.44 -2.54 0.99
N PRO A 120 0.64 -2.67 1.80
CA PRO A 120 1.79 -1.81 1.61
C PRO A 120 2.27 -2.00 0.17
N PHE A 121 2.71 -0.92 -0.49
CA PHE A 121 3.52 -1.02 -1.70
C PHE A 121 4.78 -1.84 -1.39
N GLY A 122 4.67 -3.15 -1.58
CA GLY A 122 5.73 -4.12 -1.49
C GLY A 122 5.36 -5.18 -2.50
N HIS A 123 6.03 -5.16 -3.65
CA HIS A 123 5.91 -6.11 -4.75
C HIS A 123 5.32 -7.44 -4.28
N ALA A 124 4.02 -7.62 -4.51
CA ALA A 124 3.36 -8.88 -4.21
C ALA A 124 4.20 -9.97 -4.87
N LEU A 125 4.68 -10.94 -4.08
CA LEU A 125 5.27 -12.19 -4.52
C LEU A 125 4.21 -13.06 -5.25
N GLY A 126 3.39 -12.45 -6.11
CA GLY A 126 2.18 -12.98 -6.69
C GLY A 126 2.38 -13.57 -8.09
N THR A 127 3.48 -13.25 -8.78
CA THR A 127 3.82 -13.95 -10.02
C THR A 127 4.61 -15.22 -9.67
N PRO A 128 4.24 -16.41 -10.20
CA PRO A 128 5.00 -17.64 -9.99
C PRO A 128 6.49 -17.47 -10.29
N VAL A 129 6.81 -16.65 -11.30
CA VAL A 129 8.18 -16.34 -11.71
C VAL A 129 8.95 -15.59 -10.62
N GLN A 130 8.37 -14.55 -10.01
CA GLN A 130 9.03 -13.79 -8.93
C GLN A 130 9.31 -14.65 -7.70
N LYS A 131 8.39 -15.57 -7.37
CA LYS A 131 8.58 -16.55 -6.30
C LYS A 131 9.80 -17.44 -6.57
N TRP A 132 9.95 -17.95 -7.79
CA TRP A 132 11.09 -18.79 -8.16
C TRP A 132 12.41 -18.03 -8.17
N ILE A 133 12.44 -16.79 -8.67
CA ILE A 133 13.65 -15.94 -8.65
C ILE A 133 14.11 -15.69 -7.21
N THR A 134 13.17 -15.40 -6.31
CA THR A 134 13.48 -15.15 -4.89
C THR A 134 14.07 -16.38 -4.22
N ILE A 135 13.47 -17.56 -4.43
CA ILE A 135 13.99 -18.83 -3.91
C ILE A 135 15.40 -19.10 -4.46
N ALA A 136 15.62 -18.91 -5.76
CA ALA A 136 16.91 -19.12 -6.39
C ALA A 136 18.00 -18.19 -5.80
N ALA A 137 17.69 -16.92 -5.59
CA ALA A 137 18.63 -15.95 -5.02
C ALA A 137 19.03 -16.31 -3.58
N VAL A 138 18.07 -16.75 -2.76
CA VAL A 138 18.33 -17.19 -1.38
C VAL A 138 19.23 -18.43 -1.37
N VAL A 139 18.88 -19.46 -2.16
CA VAL A 139 19.68 -20.69 -2.25
C VAL A 139 21.10 -20.39 -2.73
N TRP A 140 21.25 -19.53 -3.75
CA TRP A 140 22.56 -19.13 -4.26
C TRP A 140 23.38 -18.37 -3.20
N GLY A 141 22.76 -17.50 -2.41
CA GLY A 141 23.41 -16.81 -1.30
C GLY A 141 23.98 -17.77 -0.24
N PHE A 142 23.21 -18.81 0.13
CA PHE A 142 23.69 -19.86 1.04
C PHE A 142 24.85 -20.66 0.46
N ILE A 143 24.79 -21.03 -0.83
CA ILE A 143 25.88 -21.74 -1.51
C ILE A 143 27.15 -20.88 -1.53
N GLY A 144 27.04 -19.61 -1.93
CA GLY A 144 28.17 -18.68 -1.96
C GLY A 144 28.82 -18.50 -0.59
N THR A 145 28.00 -18.40 0.46
CA THR A 145 28.48 -18.31 1.85
C THR A 145 29.21 -19.58 2.27
N ALA A 146 28.65 -20.76 1.98
CA ALA A 146 29.29 -22.04 2.28
C ALA A 146 30.63 -22.22 1.55
N LEU A 147 30.69 -21.84 0.27
CA LEU A 147 31.92 -21.90 -0.53
C LEU A 147 32.99 -20.90 -0.05
N PHE A 148 32.59 -19.72 0.41
CA PHE A 148 33.51 -18.72 0.95
C PHE A 148 34.23 -19.24 2.21
N PHE A 149 33.52 -19.95 3.08
CA PHE A 149 34.12 -20.54 4.28
C PHE A 149 34.88 -21.84 3.99
N SER A 150 34.48 -22.64 3.00
CA SER A 150 35.17 -23.90 2.66
C SER A 150 36.56 -23.67 2.05
N GLN A 151 36.79 -22.55 1.35
CA GLN A 151 38.11 -22.22 0.80
C GLN A 151 39.15 -21.87 1.87
N ARG A 152 38.73 -21.44 3.07
CA ARG A 152 39.65 -21.07 4.16
C ARG A 152 40.16 -22.27 4.98
N GLY A 153 39.50 -23.43 4.87
CA GLY A 153 39.90 -24.66 5.56
C GLY A 153 41.05 -25.43 4.89
N ALA A 154 41.27 -25.23 3.59
CA ALA A 154 42.26 -25.99 2.82
C ALA A 154 43.72 -25.54 3.04
N PHE A 155 43.94 -24.34 3.61
CA PHE A 155 45.28 -23.83 3.90
C PHE A 155 45.84 -24.40 5.20
N SER A 156 44.99 -24.77 6.17
CA SER A 156 45.46 -25.18 7.51
C SER A 156 45.97 -26.63 7.59
N GLN A 157 45.75 -27.46 6.57
CA GLN A 157 46.06 -28.90 6.62
C GLN A 157 47.28 -29.31 5.78
N ARG A 158 47.73 -28.45 4.83
CA ARG A 158 48.93 -28.72 4.02
C ARG A 158 50.24 -28.39 4.74
N ASP A 159 50.20 -27.44 5.68
CA ASP A 159 51.37 -27.08 6.49
C ASP A 159 51.56 -27.98 7.72
N ALA A 160 50.51 -28.67 8.16
CA ALA A 160 50.57 -29.59 9.30
C ALA A 160 51.15 -30.97 8.95
N LEU A 161 51.22 -31.34 7.66
CA LEU A 161 51.72 -32.65 7.20
C LEU A 161 53.17 -32.62 6.70
N SER A 162 53.81 -31.44 6.68
CA SER A 162 55.18 -31.26 6.17
C SER A 162 56.25 -31.02 7.25
N GLN A 163 55.86 -30.95 8.53
CA GLN A 163 56.80 -30.81 9.66
C GLN A 163 56.68 -31.97 10.65
N GLN A 164 57.01 -33.19 10.22
CA GLN A 164 57.32 -34.26 11.16
C GLN A 164 58.85 -34.30 11.39
N PRO A 165 59.36 -33.83 12.55
CA PRO A 165 60.76 -33.99 12.89
C PRO A 165 61.06 -35.47 13.15
N SER A 166 62.07 -36.01 12.47
CA SER A 166 62.60 -37.35 12.71
C SER A 166 63.32 -37.37 14.06
N PHE A 167 62.64 -37.83 15.10
CA PHE A 167 63.25 -38.11 16.40
C PHE A 167 64.04 -39.42 16.37
N PRO A 168 65.27 -39.46 16.90
CA PRO A 168 66.04 -40.70 17.06
C PRO A 168 65.37 -41.63 18.08
N GLN A 169 65.17 -42.90 17.69
CA GLN A 169 64.86 -43.99 18.62
C GLN A 169 66.11 -44.28 19.44
N ASP A 170 66.24 -43.68 20.61
CA ASP A 170 67.01 -44.25 21.73
C ASP A 170 66.76 -43.40 22.96
N GLN A 171 65.70 -43.72 23.71
CA GLN A 171 65.59 -43.55 25.16
C GLN A 171 64.20 -43.98 25.63
N ILE A 172 64.11 -45.20 26.15
CA ILE A 172 62.98 -45.68 26.95
C ILE A 172 63.41 -45.58 28.42
N PRO A 173 62.75 -44.75 29.25
CA PRO A 173 62.83 -44.88 30.71
C PRO A 173 61.66 -45.72 31.27
N PRO A 174 61.83 -46.27 32.48
CA PRO A 174 61.01 -47.35 33.00
C PRO A 174 59.66 -46.88 33.53
N GLN A 175 58.70 -47.80 33.40
CA GLN A 175 57.35 -47.84 33.97
C GLN A 175 57.29 -47.28 35.39
N MET A 176 56.58 -46.15 35.57
CA MET A 176 56.14 -45.69 36.89
C MET A 176 54.65 -45.99 37.06
N LYS A 177 54.39 -46.85 38.04
CA LYS A 177 53.07 -47.29 38.48
C LYS A 177 52.24 -46.13 39.05
N ARG A 178 50.91 -46.32 38.94
CA ARG A 178 49.89 -46.04 39.98
C ARG A 178 49.32 -44.60 40.02
N HIS A 179 48.03 -44.46 39.74
CA HIS A 179 46.98 -44.40 40.76
C HIS A 179 45.60 -44.29 40.10
N GLU A 180 44.80 -45.34 40.28
CA GLU A 180 43.35 -45.29 40.14
C GLU A 180 42.80 -44.43 41.28
N THR A 181 41.96 -43.45 40.95
CA THR A 181 40.97 -42.89 41.88
C THR A 181 39.65 -42.79 41.16
N GLU A 182 38.87 -43.84 41.41
CA GLU A 182 37.43 -43.91 41.37
C GLU A 182 36.82 -42.69 42.12
N THR A 183 35.89 -41.97 41.50
CA THR A 183 35.03 -40.99 42.18
C THR A 183 33.62 -41.10 41.61
N THR A 184 32.90 -42.03 42.21
CA THR A 184 31.54 -41.92 42.76
C THR A 184 30.56 -40.91 42.16
N MET A 185 29.45 -41.46 41.69
CA MET A 185 28.15 -40.85 41.41
C MET A 185 27.69 -39.84 42.48
N HIS A 186 27.10 -38.73 42.05
CA HIS A 186 25.94 -38.18 42.75
C HIS A 186 24.98 -37.47 41.79
N SER A 187 23.78 -38.03 41.66
CA SER A 187 22.59 -37.44 41.08
C SER A 187 21.80 -36.74 42.19
N PRO A 188 21.20 -35.58 41.95
CA PRO A 188 20.00 -35.19 42.66
C PRO A 188 18.81 -35.05 41.70
N ASP A 189 17.83 -35.91 41.95
CA ASP A 189 16.42 -35.67 41.68
C ASP A 189 15.89 -34.63 42.68
N SER A 190 15.10 -33.66 42.22
CA SER A 190 13.89 -33.18 42.94
C SER A 190 13.24 -31.95 42.28
N THR A 191 12.04 -32.23 41.74
CA THR A 191 10.77 -31.53 42.03
C THR A 191 10.49 -30.10 41.58
N LEU A 192 9.34 -30.00 40.88
CA LEU A 192 8.22 -29.07 41.06
C LEU A 192 8.54 -27.57 41.17
N ASN A 193 8.07 -26.81 40.19
CA ASN A 193 7.28 -25.62 40.51
C ASN A 193 6.07 -25.50 39.58
N LYS A 194 4.97 -25.10 40.21
CA LYS A 194 3.67 -24.76 39.64
C LYS A 194 3.74 -23.50 38.79
#